data_AF-A0A3C2DDV3-F1
#
_entry.id   AF-A0A3C2DDV3-F1
#
_cell.length_a   1.000
_cell.length_b   1.000
_cell.length_c   1.000
_cell.angle_alpha   90.00
_cell.angle_beta   90.00
_cell.angle_gamma   90.00
#
_symmetry.space_group_name_H-M   'P 1'
#
loop_
_entity.id
_entity.type
_entity.pdbx_description
1 polymer ?
#
loop_
_entity_poly.entity_id
_entity_poly.type
_entity_poly.pdbx_seq_one_letter_code
_entity_poly.pdbx_strand_id
1 'polypeptide(L)' 'LRSITSHLGTQDYLRVRIGVGKPPDPRRGADHVLKRPGKAETTELEIAVAEAADAVEAILADGIDEAMGRFNARS' A
#
# COMPACT_ATOMS: atom_id res chain seq x y z
N LEU A 1 -5.88 -6.07 7.84
CA LEU A 1 -5.05 -5.65 9.01
C LEU A 1 -5.66 -6.03 10.36
N ARG A 2 -6.90 -5.64 10.69
CA ARG A 2 -7.54 -6.02 11.98
C ARG A 2 -7.48 -7.53 12.27
N SER A 3 -7.78 -8.36 11.26
CA SER A 3 -7.66 -9.82 11.40
C SER A 3 -6.24 -10.25 11.74
N ILE A 4 -5.24 -9.81 10.98
CA ILE A 4 -3.82 -10.14 11.22
C ILE A 4 -3.39 -9.79 12.65
N THR A 5 -3.66 -8.55 13.08
CA THR A 5 -3.35 -8.11 14.45
C THR A 5 -4.07 -8.95 15.51
N SER A 6 -5.33 -9.31 15.28
CA SER A 6 -6.09 -10.17 16.20
C SER A 6 -5.48 -11.56 16.36
N HIS A 7 -4.83 -12.10 15.32
CA HIS A 7 -4.23 -13.44 15.36
C HIS A 7 -2.79 -13.41 15.86
N LEU A 8 -2.04 -12.34 15.59
CA LEU A 8 -0.65 -12.19 16.03
C LEU A 8 -0.53 -11.61 17.45
N GLY A 9 -1.56 -10.92 17.96
CA GLY A 9 -1.50 -10.21 19.24
C GLY A 9 -0.64 -8.93 19.22
N THR A 10 -0.05 -8.57 18.08
CA THR A 10 0.81 -7.39 17.90
C THR A 10 0.56 -6.70 16.56
N GLN A 11 1.01 -5.45 16.45
CA GLN A 11 1.13 -4.68 15.21
C GLN A 11 2.58 -4.60 14.68
N ASP A 12 3.50 -5.33 15.30
CA ASP A 12 4.94 -5.34 14.97
C ASP A 12 5.22 -6.19 13.72
N TYR A 13 4.61 -5.80 12.62
CA TYR A 13 4.84 -6.38 11.31
C TYR A 13 4.98 -5.28 10.26
N LEU A 14 5.84 -5.54 9.29
CA LEU A 14 6.09 -4.63 8.18
C LEU A 14 4.89 -4.55 7.26
N ARG A 15 4.67 -3.38 6.67
CA ARG A 15 3.57 -3.11 5.74
C ARG A 15 4.08 -2.20 4.62
N VAL A 16 3.95 -2.67 3.39
CA VAL A 16 4.02 -1.80 2.21
C VAL A 16 2.60 -1.34 1.88
N ARG A 17 2.40 -0.02 1.79
CA ARG A 17 1.06 0.59 1.63
C ARG A 17 0.94 1.19 0.23
N ILE A 18 -0.03 0.71 -0.52
CA ILE A 18 -0.40 1.27 -1.83
C ILE A 18 -1.60 2.18 -1.63
N GLY A 19 -1.49 3.44 -2.06
CA GLY A 19 -2.60 4.38 -2.04
C GLY A 19 -3.62 4.05 -3.13
N VAL A 20 -4.91 3.98 -2.77
CA VAL A 20 -6.03 3.74 -3.72
C VAL A 20 -6.98 4.94 -3.80
N GLY A 21 -6.48 6.12 -3.45
CA GLY A 21 -7.29 7.34 -3.32
C GLY A 21 -8.22 7.34 -2.10
N LYS A 22 -9.09 8.35 -2.03
CA LYS A 22 -10.13 8.49 -0.99
C LYS A 22 -11.50 8.62 -1.65
N PRO A 23 -12.55 7.98 -1.09
CA PRO A 23 -13.90 8.19 -1.57
C PRO A 23 -14.34 9.65 -1.31
N PRO A 24 -15.26 10.19 -2.14
CA PRO A 24 -15.86 11.50 -1.90
C PRO A 24 -16.64 11.58 -0.58
N ASP A 25 -17.29 10.48 -0.18
CA ASP A 25 -17.92 10.32 1.15
C ASP A 25 -17.15 9.26 1.95
N PRO A 26 -16.54 9.62 3.10
CA PRO A 26 -15.83 8.67 3.96
C PRO A 26 -16.67 7.46 4.41
N ARG A 27 -18.00 7.59 4.47
CA ARG A 27 -18.91 6.49 4.84
C ARG A 27 -19.04 5.41 3.76
N ARG A 28 -18.58 5.69 2.54
CA ARG A 28 -18.64 4.78 1.39
C ARG A 28 -17.31 4.12 1.05
N GLY A 29 -16.42 3.99 2.04
CA GLY A 29 -15.12 3.35 1.84
C GLY A 29 -15.20 1.93 1.29
N ALA A 30 -16.18 1.13 1.72
CA ALA A 30 -16.37 -0.24 1.23
C ALA A 30 -16.70 -0.27 -0.28
N ASP A 31 -17.63 0.58 -0.73
CA ASP A 31 -17.99 0.68 -2.16
C ASP A 31 -16.79 1.12 -3.00
N HIS A 32 -15.99 2.07 -2.48
CA HIS A 32 -14.81 2.59 -3.18
C HIS A 32 -13.77 1.51 -3.45
N VAL A 33 -13.42 0.71 -2.44
CA VAL A 33 -12.39 -0.34 -2.58
C VAL A 33 -12.86 -1.56 -3.37
N LEU A 34 -14.17 -1.77 -3.50
CA LEU A 34 -14.76 -2.88 -4.27
C LEU A 34 -15.06 -2.50 -5.72
N LYS A 35 -15.09 -1.21 -6.05
CA LYS A 35 -15.35 -0.71 -7.40
C LYS A 35 -14.12 -0.90 -8.29
N ARG A 36 -14.35 -1.22 -9.57
CA ARG A 36 -13.28 -1.23 -10.57
C ARG A 36 -12.76 0.20 -10.81
N PRO A 37 -11.43 0.44 -10.74
CA PRO A 37 -10.86 1.75 -10.99
C PRO A 37 -11.10 2.22 -12.43
N GLY A 38 -11.09 3.54 -12.62
CA GLY A 38 -11.15 4.15 -13.95
C GLY A 38 -9.86 3.91 -14.75
N LYS A 39 -9.83 4.24 -16.05
CA LYS A 39 -8.65 4.00 -16.89
C LYS A 39 -7.39 4.72 -16.37
N ALA A 40 -7.50 5.99 -16.02
CA ALA A 40 -6.37 6.77 -15.49
C ALA A 40 -5.88 6.22 -14.13
N GLU A 41 -6.82 5.96 -13.21
CA GLU A 41 -6.53 5.36 -11.90
C GLU A 41 -5.91 3.97 -12.02
N THR A 42 -6.32 3.17 -13.01
CA THR A 42 -5.73 1.84 -13.27
C THR A 42 -4.25 1.97 -13.62
N THR A 43 -3.89 2.90 -14.52
CA THR A 43 -2.49 3.13 -14.90
C THR A 43 -1.65 3.60 -13.73
N GLU A 44 -2.18 4.50 -12.89
CA GLU A 44 -1.50 4.93 -11.66
C GLU A 44 -1.30 3.77 -10.67
N LEU A 45 -2.32 2.92 -10.51
CA LEU A 45 -2.24 1.73 -9.66
C LEU A 45 -1.23 0.70 -10.18
N GLU A 46 -1.13 0.49 -11.49
CA GLU A 46 -0.14 -0.41 -12.09
C GLU A 46 1.28 0.05 -11.77
N ILE A 47 1.56 1.36 -11.88
CA ILE A 47 2.84 1.94 -11.50
C ILE A 47 3.10 1.75 -10.00
N ALA A 48 2.12 2.08 -9.16
CA ALA A 48 2.25 1.95 -7.71
C ALA A 48 2.45 0.50 -7.24
N VAL A 49 1.86 -0.47 -7.94
CA VAL A 49 2.07 -1.91 -7.68
C VAL A 49 3.49 -2.34 -8.05
N ALA A 50 4.02 -1.87 -9.18
CA ALA A 50 5.40 -2.14 -9.56
C ALA A 50 6.39 -1.55 -8.55
N GLU A 51 6.21 -0.29 -8.16
CA GLU A 51 7.06 0.35 -7.14
C GLU A 51 6.95 -0.34 -5.77
N ALA A 52 5.76 -0.84 -5.40
CA ALA A 52 5.58 -1.61 -4.19
C ALA A 52 6.29 -2.97 -4.24
N ALA A 53 6.35 -3.62 -5.40
CA ALA A 53 7.12 -4.85 -5.58
C ALA A 53 8.61 -4.58 -5.41
N ASP A 54 9.14 -3.55 -6.07
CA ASP A 54 10.53 -3.12 -5.92
C ASP A 54 10.86 -2.76 -4.45
N ALA A 55 9.91 -2.15 -3.73
CA ALA A 55 10.07 -1.85 -2.31
C ALA A 55 10.16 -3.13 -1.45
N VAL A 56 9.37 -4.17 -1.76
CA VAL A 56 9.47 -5.47 -1.09
C VAL A 56 10.83 -6.11 -1.35
N GLU A 57 11.32 -6.06 -2.58
CA GLU A 57 12.65 -6.58 -2.94
C GLU A 57 13.76 -5.83 -2.20
N ALA A 58 13.70 -4.49 -2.14
CA ALA A 58 14.66 -3.66 -1.42
C ALA A 58 14.64 -3.92 0.09
N ILE A 59 13.47 -4.13 0.70
CA ILE A 59 13.36 -4.49 2.12
C ILE A 59 14.13 -5.80 2.41
N LEU A 60 14.06 -6.76 1.49
CA LEU A 60 14.73 -8.06 1.63
C LEU A 60 16.24 -7.97 1.35
N ALA A 61 16.66 -7.16 0.39
CA ALA A 61 18.05 -7.03 -0.02
C ALA A 61 18.86 -6.07 0.87
N ASP A 62 18.30 -4.90 1.17
CA ASP A 62 19.01 -3.75 1.74
C ASP A 62 18.53 -3.37 3.14
N GLY A 63 17.37 -3.90 3.57
CA GLY A 63 16.77 -3.63 4.86
C GLY A 63 15.74 -2.49 4.85
N ILE A 64 15.02 -2.36 5.97
CA ILE A 64 13.83 -1.48 6.07
C ILE A 64 14.20 -0.01 5.95
N ASP A 65 15.25 0.44 6.64
CA ASP A 65 15.60 1.86 6.71
C ASP A 65 15.98 2.42 5.33
N GLU A 66 16.79 1.66 4.58
CA GLU A 66 17.19 2.01 3.21
C GLU A 66 15.99 2.01 2.26
N ALA A 67 15.18 0.95 2.29
CA ALA A 67 13.97 0.87 1.49
C ALA A 67 13.01 2.03 1.79
N MET A 68 12.80 2.37 3.07
CA MET A 68 11.96 3.52 3.43
C MET A 68 12.50 4.84 2.88
N GLY A 69 13.82 5.08 2.98
CA GLY A 69 14.45 6.28 2.42
C GLY A 69 14.24 6.40 0.91
N ARG A 70 14.34 5.29 0.18
CA ARG A 70 14.19 5.27 -1.28
C ARG A 70 12.75 5.46 -1.76
N PHE A 71 11.78 4.77 -1.14
CA PHE A 71 10.41 4.69 -1.65
C PHE A 71 9.46 5.72 -1.01
N ASN A 72 9.70 6.18 0.22
CA ASN A 72 8.82 7.15 0.87
C ASN A 72 9.21 8.62 0.62
N ALA A 73 10.38 8.89 0.04
CA ALA A 73 10.87 10.27 -0.17
C ALA A 73 10.12 11.06 -1.26
N ARG A 74 9.27 10.41 -2.06
CA ARG A 74 8.55 11.01 -3.20
C ARG A 74 7.07 11.32 -2.93
N SER A 75 6.59 11.15 -1.69
CA SER A 75 5.16 11.31 -1.34
C SER A 75 4.78 12.71 -0.86
#